data_AF-T1BU68-F1
#
_entry.id   AF-T1BU68-F1
#
_cell.length_a   1.000
_cell.length_b   1.000
_cell.length_c   1.000
_cell.angle_alpha   90.00
_cell.angle_beta   90.00
_cell.angle_gamma   90.00
#
_symmetry.space_group_name_H-M   'P 1'
#
loop_
_entity.id
_entity.type
_entity.pdbx_description
1 polymer ?
#
loop_
_entity_poly.entity_id
_entity_poly.type
_entity_poly.pdbx_seq_one_letter_code
_entity_poly.pdbx_strand_id
1 'polypeptide(L)'
;LFYVGLLFLIAAAWPWQLPVYYGSTAGAASPEPDWYFLWLYKMADFQYVTPVVAVGSVTALLLFILFLPWIVQILPWLDGGKRRHPRDRPVMVFVGNFLVSFFVLMTIWGGIMPGVQIPATIYGSYLGILVAANAIPLVILYPLYKANYRRRMLARELRTKSPAPGGPPAPVGSLPSPRPTASPPQEVSARGS
;
A
#
# COMPACT_ATOMS: atom_id res chain seq x y z
N LEU A 1 4.10 -15.68 34.23
CA LEU A 1 2.91 -16.30 34.87
C LEU A 1 1.61 -15.55 34.55
N PHE A 2 1.50 -14.24 34.79
CA PHE A 2 0.29 -13.45 34.46
C PHE A 2 -0.21 -13.63 33.01
N TYR A 3 0.67 -13.48 32.02
CA TYR A 3 0.32 -13.69 30.61
C TYR A 3 -0.21 -15.09 30.30
N VAL A 4 0.34 -16.12 30.95
CA VAL A 4 -0.10 -17.50 30.77
C VAL A 4 -1.50 -17.68 31.35
N GLY A 5 -1.75 -17.16 32.55
CA GLY A 5 -3.09 -17.17 33.16
C GLY A 5 -4.13 -16.40 32.34
N LEU A 6 -3.75 -15.24 31.78
CA LEU A 6 -4.61 -14.45 30.90
C LEU A 6 -4.94 -15.22 29.60
N LEU A 7 -3.95 -15.88 29.00
CA LEU A 7 -4.16 -16.70 27.80
C LEU A 7 -5.11 -17.88 28.09
N PHE A 8 -4.99 -18.53 29.25
CA PHE A 8 -5.91 -19.60 29.66
C PHE A 8 -7.34 -19.10 29.88
N LEU A 9 -7.52 -17.91 30.46
CA LEU A 9 -8.85 -17.29 30.61
C LEU A 9 -9.48 -16.98 29.25
N ILE A 10 -8.70 -16.45 28.31
CA ILE A 10 -9.18 -16.17 26.94
C ILE A 10 -9.54 -17.48 26.22
N ALA A 11 -8.69 -18.51 26.32
CA ALA A 11 -8.94 -19.82 25.71
C ALA A 11 -10.18 -20.52 26.31
N ALA A 12 -10.38 -20.39 27.62
CA ALA A 12 -11.56 -20.94 28.30
C ALA A 12 -12.86 -20.17 27.94
N ALA A 13 -12.77 -18.86 27.70
CA ALA A 13 -13.92 -18.05 27.29
C ALA A 13 -14.38 -18.32 25.84
N TRP A 14 -13.49 -18.83 25.00
CA TRP A 14 -13.78 -19.25 23.62
C TRP A 14 -13.44 -20.73 23.41
N PRO A 15 -14.26 -21.67 23.92
CA PRO A 15 -14.07 -23.08 23.66
C PRO A 15 -14.25 -23.34 22.16
N TRP A 16 -13.19 -23.83 21.50
CA TRP A 16 -13.21 -24.08 20.07
C TRP A 16 -14.25 -25.16 19.74
N GLN A 17 -15.28 -24.79 18.98
CA GLN A 17 -16.26 -25.75 18.49
C GLN A 17 -15.63 -26.51 17.32
N LEU A 18 -15.39 -27.80 17.50
CA LEU A 18 -14.90 -28.65 16.42
C LEU A 18 -16.04 -28.90 15.42
N PRO A 19 -15.77 -28.79 14.11
CA PRO A 19 -16.76 -29.12 13.09
C PRO A 19 -17.27 -30.56 13.26
N VAL A 20 -18.55 -30.76 12.93
CA VAL A 20 -19.16 -32.09 12.89
C VAL A 20 -18.43 -32.91 11.81
N TYR A 21 -18.12 -34.17 12.12
CA TYR A 21 -17.41 -35.06 11.19
C TYR A 21 -18.10 -35.11 9.81
N TYR A 22 -17.28 -35.06 8.74
CA TYR A 22 -17.75 -35.24 7.37
C TYR A 22 -18.58 -36.53 7.25
N GLY A 23 -19.83 -36.42 6.79
CA GLY A 23 -20.77 -37.55 6.66
C GLY A 23 -21.88 -37.60 7.73
N SER A 24 -21.86 -36.70 8.70
CA SER A 24 -22.96 -36.53 9.66
C SER A 24 -24.17 -35.85 9.01
N THR A 25 -25.32 -36.53 8.98
CA THR A 25 -26.62 -35.93 8.61
C THR A 25 -27.19 -35.00 9.68
N ALA A 26 -26.57 -34.95 10.86
CA ALA A 26 -26.99 -34.14 12.00
C ALA A 26 -26.43 -32.71 12.01
N GLY A 27 -25.55 -32.36 11.06
CA GLY A 27 -24.91 -31.05 10.98
C GLY A 27 -25.35 -30.28 9.74
N ALA A 28 -26.39 -29.46 9.84
CA ALA A 28 -26.77 -28.48 8.82
C ALA A 28 -25.85 -27.24 8.81
N ALA A 29 -24.65 -27.33 9.40
CA ALA A 29 -23.67 -26.26 9.38
C ALA A 29 -23.02 -26.23 7.99
N SER A 30 -23.15 -25.09 7.30
CA SER A 30 -22.40 -24.85 6.07
C SER A 30 -20.91 -25.04 6.39
N PRO A 31 -20.15 -25.82 5.61
CA PRO A 31 -18.71 -25.95 5.80
C PRO A 31 -18.06 -24.60 5.49
N GLU A 32 -17.92 -23.78 6.53
CA GLU A 32 -17.25 -22.50 6.45
C GLU A 32 -15.73 -22.68 6.64
N PRO A 33 -14.89 -21.97 5.87
CA PRO A 33 -13.45 -22.06 6.02
C PRO A 33 -12.97 -21.20 7.21
N ASP A 34 -11.70 -21.36 7.57
CA ASP A 34 -11.08 -20.54 8.62
C ASP A 34 -11.15 -19.03 8.33
N TRP A 35 -11.06 -18.22 9.38
CA TRP A 35 -11.31 -16.76 9.34
C TRP A 35 -10.54 -16.00 8.26
N TYR A 36 -9.32 -16.42 7.93
CA TYR A 36 -8.49 -15.77 6.91
C TYR A 36 -8.96 -16.06 5.47
N PHE A 37 -9.89 -17.00 5.28
CA PHE A 37 -10.56 -17.29 4.01
C PHE A 37 -12.01 -16.80 3.96
N LEU A 38 -12.60 -16.35 5.08
CA LEU A 38 -14.00 -15.90 5.10
C LEU A 38 -14.26 -14.74 4.13
N TRP A 39 -13.31 -13.83 3.93
CA TRP A 39 -13.48 -12.74 2.96
C TRP A 39 -13.63 -13.24 1.52
N LEU A 40 -12.96 -14.34 1.15
CA LEU A 40 -13.08 -14.97 -0.17
C LEU A 40 -14.35 -15.78 -0.30
N TYR A 41 -14.68 -16.52 0.76
CA TYR A 41 -15.94 -17.23 0.86
C TYR A 41 -17.10 -16.25 0.64
N LYS A 42 -17.05 -15.08 1.27
CA LYS A 42 -18.07 -14.04 1.09
C LYS A 42 -18.10 -13.44 -0.31
N MET A 43 -16.98 -13.39 -1.02
CA MET A 43 -16.97 -12.99 -2.44
C MET A 43 -17.67 -14.01 -3.35
N ALA A 44 -17.73 -15.28 -2.98
CA ALA A 44 -18.46 -16.30 -3.73
C ALA A 44 -20.00 -16.19 -3.56
N ASP A 45 -20.48 -15.54 -2.49
CA ASP A 45 -21.90 -15.35 -2.21
C ASP A 45 -22.58 -14.31 -3.14
N PHE A 46 -21.83 -13.55 -3.94
CA PHE A 46 -22.42 -12.57 -4.85
C PHE A 46 -23.23 -13.29 -5.95
N GLN A 47 -24.54 -13.01 -6.04
CA GLN A 47 -25.38 -13.34 -7.20
C GLN A 47 -24.66 -13.06 -8.54
N TYR A 48 -24.74 -14.03 -9.47
CA TYR A 48 -24.01 -14.11 -10.75
C TYR A 48 -22.55 -14.59 -10.69
N VAL A 49 -22.00 -14.88 -9.51
CA VAL A 49 -20.78 -15.70 -9.43
C VAL A 49 -21.16 -17.14 -9.75
N THR A 50 -20.94 -17.55 -10.99
CA THR A 50 -21.10 -18.97 -11.40
C THR A 50 -19.98 -19.81 -10.79
N PRO A 51 -20.12 -21.15 -10.70
CA PRO A 51 -19.03 -22.02 -10.25
C PRO A 51 -17.72 -21.77 -11.01
N VAL A 52 -17.80 -21.42 -12.29
CA VAL A 52 -16.63 -21.05 -13.12
C VAL A 52 -15.98 -19.75 -12.63
N VAL A 53 -16.78 -18.73 -12.28
CA VAL A 53 -16.28 -17.47 -11.73
C VAL A 53 -15.71 -17.66 -10.32
N ALA A 54 -16.32 -18.51 -9.50
CA ALA A 54 -15.80 -18.86 -8.18
C ALA A 54 -14.43 -19.56 -8.28
N VAL A 55 -14.33 -20.59 -9.13
CA VAL A 55 -13.05 -21.27 -9.42
C VAL A 55 -12.05 -20.27 -10.00
N GLY A 56 -12.45 -19.44 -10.96
CA GLY A 56 -11.58 -18.41 -11.54
C GLY A 56 -11.07 -17.40 -10.51
N SER A 57 -11.90 -17.02 -9.54
CA SER A 57 -11.54 -16.09 -8.46
C SER A 57 -10.55 -16.73 -7.48
N VAL A 58 -10.79 -18.00 -7.11
CA VAL A 58 -9.86 -18.78 -6.27
C VAL A 58 -8.54 -19.02 -7.00
N THR A 59 -8.57 -19.37 -8.29
CA THR A 59 -7.38 -19.52 -9.12
C THR A 59 -6.62 -18.20 -9.23
N ALA A 60 -7.30 -17.08 -9.50
CA ALA A 60 -6.68 -15.76 -9.56
C ALA A 60 -6.03 -15.39 -8.22
N LEU A 61 -6.63 -15.75 -7.10
CA LEU A 61 -6.05 -15.56 -5.77
C LEU A 61 -4.82 -16.43 -5.55
N LEU A 62 -4.88 -17.72 -5.89
CA LEU A 62 -3.74 -18.61 -5.76
C LEU A 62 -2.56 -18.12 -6.62
N LEU A 63 -2.85 -17.63 -7.83
CA LEU A 63 -1.86 -16.98 -8.68
C LEU A 63 -1.36 -15.68 -8.02
N PHE A 64 -2.23 -14.85 -7.46
CA PHE A 64 -1.82 -13.64 -6.74
C PHE A 64 -0.89 -13.94 -5.56
N ILE A 65 -1.17 -14.98 -4.77
CA ILE A 65 -0.31 -15.43 -3.66
C ILE A 65 1.02 -15.98 -4.19
N LEU A 66 0.97 -16.80 -5.24
CA LEU A 66 2.16 -17.37 -5.88
C LEU A 66 3.08 -16.28 -6.47
N PHE A 67 2.48 -15.25 -7.07
CA PHE A 67 3.20 -14.12 -7.65
C PHE A 67 3.42 -12.97 -6.66
N LEU A 68 2.90 -13.05 -5.43
CA LEU A 68 3.11 -12.02 -4.40
C LEU A 68 4.60 -11.69 -4.20
N PRO A 69 5.54 -12.66 -4.12
CA PRO A 69 6.96 -12.37 -3.97
C PRO A 69 7.53 -11.58 -5.17
N TRP A 70 7.02 -11.85 -6.37
CA TRP A 70 7.39 -11.13 -7.60
C TRP A 70 6.78 -9.72 -7.63
N ILE A 71 5.52 -9.58 -7.23
CA ILE A 71 4.84 -8.28 -7.11
C ILE A 71 5.58 -7.39 -6.09
N VAL A 72 6.03 -7.96 -4.96
CA VAL A 72 6.81 -7.23 -3.95
C VAL A 72 8.16 -6.77 -4.50
N GLN A 73 8.80 -7.54 -5.40
CA GLN A 73 10.02 -7.10 -6.09
C GLN A 73 9.78 -5.97 -7.11
N ILE A 74 8.59 -5.92 -7.70
CA ILE A 74 8.17 -4.84 -8.63
C ILE A 74 7.72 -3.59 -7.86
N LEU A 75 7.30 -3.75 -6.60
CA LEU A 75 6.83 -2.66 -5.74
C LEU A 75 7.77 -1.45 -5.67
N PRO A 76 9.11 -1.57 -5.49
CA PRO A 76 10.01 -0.42 -5.53
C PRO A 76 10.04 0.31 -6.88
N TRP A 77 9.68 -0.36 -7.98
CA TRP A 77 9.60 0.23 -9.31
C TRP A 77 8.28 0.97 -9.51
N LEU A 78 7.16 0.36 -9.11
CA LEU A 78 5.84 0.99 -9.12
C LEU A 78 5.78 2.18 -8.14
N ASP A 79 6.51 2.07 -7.03
CA ASP A 79 6.59 3.05 -5.95
C ASP A 79 7.92 3.84 -5.99
N GLY A 80 8.44 4.19 -7.19
CA GLY A 80 9.77 4.80 -7.42
C GLY A 80 10.01 6.22 -6.86
N GLY A 81 9.10 6.76 -6.05
CA GLY A 81 9.26 8.06 -5.41
C GLY A 81 10.50 8.13 -4.50
N LYS A 82 11.26 9.24 -4.59
CA LYS A 82 12.45 9.51 -3.74
C LYS A 82 12.15 9.57 -2.23
N ARG A 83 10.89 9.58 -1.80
CA ARG A 83 10.47 9.72 -0.40
C ARG A 83 9.83 8.43 0.08
N ARG A 84 10.33 7.88 1.19
CA ARG A 84 9.87 6.60 1.75
C ARG A 84 8.83 6.73 2.87
N HIS A 85 8.57 7.94 3.36
CA HIS A 85 7.65 8.14 4.48
C HIS A 85 6.19 7.94 4.02
N PRO A 86 5.35 7.13 4.71
CA PRO A 86 3.96 6.87 4.31
C PRO A 86 3.13 8.14 4.08
N ARG A 87 3.32 9.16 4.95
CA ARG A 87 2.73 10.50 4.81
C ARG A 87 3.03 11.22 3.49
N ASP A 88 4.10 10.87 2.79
CA ASP A 88 4.44 11.45 1.49
C ASP A 88 3.78 10.70 0.30
N ARG A 89 3.06 9.60 0.57
CA ARG A 89 2.44 8.72 -0.45
C ARG A 89 0.94 8.48 -0.16
N PRO A 90 0.09 9.52 -0.23
CA PRO A 90 -1.32 9.41 0.16
C PRO A 90 -2.12 8.38 -0.65
N VAL A 91 -1.77 8.18 -1.93
CA VAL A 91 -2.44 7.18 -2.79
C VAL A 91 -2.11 5.76 -2.33
N MET A 92 -0.86 5.47 -2.01
CA MET A 92 -0.45 4.13 -1.53
C MET A 92 -1.07 3.82 -0.17
N VAL A 93 -1.12 4.82 0.73
CA VAL A 93 -1.81 4.70 2.02
C VAL A 93 -3.30 4.43 1.83
N PHE A 94 -3.95 5.12 0.88
CA PHE A 94 -5.35 4.88 0.56
C PHE A 94 -5.59 3.45 0.05
N VAL A 95 -4.80 2.98 -0.92
CA VAL A 95 -4.91 1.61 -1.47
C VAL A 95 -4.69 0.57 -0.37
N GLY A 96 -3.65 0.72 0.45
CA GLY A 96 -3.39 -0.19 1.56
C GLY A 96 -4.52 -0.20 2.59
N ASN A 97 -5.01 0.98 2.99
CA ASN A 97 -6.13 1.09 3.92
C ASN A 97 -7.42 0.49 3.34
N PHE A 98 -7.67 0.71 2.06
CA PHE A 98 -8.80 0.14 1.34
C PHE A 98 -8.76 -1.38 1.35
N LEU A 99 -7.61 -1.98 1.00
CA LEU A 99 -7.44 -3.44 0.98
C LEU A 99 -7.60 -4.06 2.37
N VAL A 100 -7.00 -3.45 3.40
CA VAL A 100 -7.13 -3.93 4.79
C VAL A 100 -8.58 -3.82 5.27
N SER A 101 -9.23 -2.69 5.02
CA SER A 101 -10.63 -2.48 5.42
C SER A 101 -11.57 -3.42 4.67
N PHE A 102 -11.33 -3.66 3.39
CA PHE A 102 -12.05 -4.63 2.57
C PHE A 102 -11.92 -6.04 3.15
N PHE A 103 -10.70 -6.48 3.43
CA PHE A 103 -10.44 -7.78 4.05
C PHE A 103 -11.19 -7.94 5.38
N VAL A 104 -11.08 -6.98 6.29
CA VAL A 104 -11.74 -7.04 7.61
C VAL A 104 -13.26 -7.07 7.46
N LEU A 105 -13.84 -6.17 6.66
CA LEU A 105 -15.29 -6.08 6.51
C LEU A 105 -15.88 -7.34 5.86
N MET A 106 -15.23 -7.85 4.82
CA MET A 106 -15.66 -9.09 4.17
C MET A 106 -15.49 -10.31 5.07
N THR A 107 -14.44 -10.35 5.90
CA THR A 107 -14.24 -11.43 6.87
C THR A 107 -15.35 -11.44 7.92
N ILE A 108 -15.65 -10.28 8.50
CA ILE A 108 -16.73 -10.13 9.48
C ILE A 108 -18.07 -10.49 8.85
N TRP A 109 -18.34 -10.00 7.64
CA TRP A 109 -19.61 -10.29 6.96
C TRP A 109 -19.74 -11.77 6.58
N GLY A 110 -18.65 -12.40 6.14
CA GLY A 110 -18.59 -13.84 5.87
C GLY A 110 -18.93 -14.68 7.10
N GLY A 111 -18.42 -14.30 8.28
CA GLY A 111 -18.71 -15.02 9.53
C GLY A 111 -20.12 -14.78 10.08
N ILE A 112 -20.74 -13.63 9.83
CA ILE A 112 -22.11 -13.34 10.31
C ILE A 112 -23.17 -13.95 9.39
N MET A 113 -22.93 -13.97 8.07
CA MET A 113 -23.89 -14.45 7.07
C MET A 113 -23.24 -15.43 6.09
N PRO A 114 -22.83 -16.63 6.55
CA PRO A 114 -22.18 -17.59 5.69
C PRO A 114 -23.16 -18.21 4.67
N GLY A 115 -22.77 -18.26 3.39
CA GLY A 115 -23.52 -18.95 2.34
C GLY A 115 -24.84 -18.30 1.94
N VAL A 116 -25.10 -17.06 2.39
CA VAL A 116 -26.29 -16.30 2.02
C VAL A 116 -26.01 -15.52 0.75
N GLN A 117 -26.71 -15.88 -0.32
CA GLN A 117 -26.56 -15.22 -1.60
C GLN A 117 -26.98 -13.75 -1.54
N ILE A 118 -26.11 -12.86 -1.99
CA ILE A 118 -26.28 -11.41 -1.94
C ILE A 118 -26.88 -10.95 -3.28
N PRO A 119 -28.04 -10.26 -3.29
CA PRO A 119 -28.61 -9.72 -4.51
C PRO A 119 -27.77 -8.62 -5.17
N ALA A 120 -27.73 -8.59 -6.51
CA ALA A 120 -26.97 -7.57 -7.23
C ALA A 120 -27.43 -6.13 -7.00
N THR A 121 -28.70 -5.95 -6.65
CA THR A 121 -29.28 -4.65 -6.33
C THR A 121 -28.65 -4.00 -5.11
N ILE A 122 -28.09 -4.77 -4.19
CA ILE A 122 -27.50 -4.24 -2.95
C ILE A 122 -25.98 -4.07 -3.02
N TYR A 123 -25.29 -4.59 -4.05
CA TYR A 123 -23.82 -4.52 -4.16
C TYR A 123 -23.28 -3.10 -4.04
N GLY A 124 -23.88 -2.18 -4.79
CA GLY A 124 -23.46 -0.79 -4.83
C GLY A 124 -23.58 -0.10 -3.48
N SER A 125 -24.57 -0.49 -2.66
CA SER A 125 -24.76 0.11 -1.33
C SER A 125 -23.66 -0.35 -0.35
N TYR A 126 -23.40 -1.66 -0.24
CA TYR A 126 -22.39 -2.21 0.68
C TYR A 126 -20.97 -1.87 0.25
N LEU A 127 -20.63 -2.07 -1.03
CA LEU A 127 -19.31 -1.72 -1.56
C LEU A 127 -19.12 -0.20 -1.62
N GLY A 128 -20.17 0.56 -1.91
CA GLY A 128 -20.13 2.01 -1.96
C GLY A 128 -19.86 2.63 -0.59
N ILE A 129 -20.47 2.12 0.48
CA ILE A 129 -20.17 2.54 1.86
C ILE A 129 -18.70 2.24 2.20
N LEU A 130 -18.19 1.07 1.81
CA LEU A 130 -16.79 0.72 2.04
C LEU A 130 -15.83 1.65 1.30
N VAL A 131 -16.09 1.94 0.02
CA VAL A 131 -15.32 2.92 -0.77
C VAL A 131 -15.40 4.31 -0.14
N ALA A 132 -16.59 4.76 0.26
CA ALA A 132 -16.80 6.07 0.87
C ALA A 132 -16.06 6.21 2.21
N ALA A 133 -16.18 5.21 3.09
CA ALA A 133 -15.49 5.19 4.38
C ALA A 133 -13.96 5.22 4.20
N ASN A 134 -13.44 4.51 3.21
CA ASN A 134 -12.00 4.51 2.89
C ASN A 134 -11.53 5.77 2.15
N ALA A 135 -12.43 6.46 1.45
CA ALA A 135 -12.13 7.73 0.78
C ALA A 135 -11.88 8.87 1.78
N ILE A 136 -12.37 8.76 3.01
CA ILE A 136 -12.18 9.77 4.06
C ILE A 136 -10.69 10.10 4.29
N PRO A 137 -9.78 9.13 4.53
CA PRO A 137 -8.34 9.38 4.57
C PRO A 137 -7.82 10.14 3.35
N LEU A 138 -8.27 9.82 2.14
CA LEU A 138 -7.82 10.51 0.93
C LEU A 138 -8.32 11.96 0.95
N VAL A 139 -9.61 12.18 1.20
CA VAL A 139 -10.25 13.51 1.19
C VAL A 139 -9.67 14.42 2.28
N ILE A 140 -9.33 13.88 3.46
CA ILE A 140 -8.77 14.65 4.58
C ILE A 140 -7.25 14.82 4.45
N LEU A 141 -6.51 13.74 4.20
CA LEU A 141 -5.04 13.77 4.24
C LEU A 141 -4.44 14.35 2.97
N TYR A 142 -5.08 14.19 1.80
CA TYR A 142 -4.57 14.72 0.54
C TYR A 142 -4.45 16.25 0.51
N PRO A 143 -5.45 17.05 0.92
CA PRO A 143 -5.30 18.51 0.95
C PRO A 143 -4.29 18.96 2.00
N LEU A 144 -4.25 18.31 3.18
CA LEU A 144 -3.24 18.57 4.21
C LEU A 144 -1.82 18.27 3.71
N TYR A 145 -1.66 17.18 2.95
CA TYR A 145 -0.42 16.84 2.26
C TYR A 145 -0.05 17.91 1.23
N LYS A 146 -0.97 18.28 0.33
CA LYS A 146 -0.73 19.27 -0.73
C LYS A 146 -0.34 20.63 -0.14
N ALA A 147 -1.00 21.06 0.94
CA ALA A 147 -0.67 22.29 1.66
C ALA A 147 0.74 22.24 2.28
N ASN A 148 1.07 21.15 2.98
CA ASN A 148 2.39 20.97 3.57
C ASN A 148 3.50 20.84 2.52
N TYR A 149 3.23 20.20 1.39
CA TYR A 149 4.15 20.09 0.27
C TYR A 149 4.46 21.47 -0.31
N ARG A 150 3.43 22.28 -0.60
CA ARG A 150 3.60 23.66 -1.08
C ARG A 150 4.42 24.50 -0.09
N ARG A 151 4.12 24.44 1.20
CA ARG A 151 4.88 25.15 2.25
C ARG A 151 6.38 24.77 2.24
N ARG A 152 6.70 23.49 2.09
CA ARG A 152 8.09 23.00 2.05
C ARG A 152 8.83 23.42 0.78
N MET A 153 8.15 23.47 -0.36
CA MET A 153 8.77 23.93 -1.62
C MET A 153 9.05 25.43 -1.57
N LEU A 154 8.08 26.23 -1.09
CA LEU A 154 8.26 27.67 -0.86
C LEU A 154 9.41 27.96 0.11
N ALA A 155 9.51 27.22 1.23
CA ALA A 155 10.61 27.37 2.18
C ALA A 155 11.99 27.04 1.55
N ARG A 156 12.05 26.08 0.63
CA ARG A 156 13.28 25.77 -0.11
C ARG A 156 13.65 26.88 -1.08
N GLU A 157 12.69 27.40 -1.83
CA GLU A 157 12.89 28.52 -2.77
C GLU A 157 13.37 29.78 -2.04
N LEU A 158 12.77 30.10 -0.90
CA LEU A 158 13.19 31.22 -0.05
C LEU A 158 14.61 31.01 0.48
N ARG A 159 14.95 29.79 0.93
CA ARG A 159 16.31 29.47 1.40
C ARG A 159 17.36 29.57 0.29
N THR A 160 17.01 29.22 -0.95
CA THR A 160 17.92 29.37 -2.09
C THR A 160 18.06 30.82 -2.57
N LYS A 161 17.02 31.64 -2.40
CA LYS A 161 17.06 33.07 -2.76
C LYS A 161 17.63 33.97 -1.67
N SER A 162 17.57 33.56 -0.39
CA SER A 162 18.20 34.30 0.69
C SER A 162 19.73 34.16 0.58
N PRO A 163 20.49 35.27 0.48
CA PRO A 163 21.93 35.22 0.66
C PRO A 163 22.21 34.71 2.06
N ALA A 164 23.12 33.74 2.19
CA ALA A 164 23.41 33.09 3.46
C ALA A 164 23.70 34.13 4.56
N PRO A 165 22.89 34.21 5.63
CA PRO A 165 23.21 35.08 6.76
C PRO A 165 24.39 34.43 7.49
N GLY A 166 25.60 34.91 7.19
CA GLY A 166 26.85 34.38 7.76
C GLY A 166 27.69 33.52 6.82
N GLY A 167 27.52 33.62 5.49
CA GLY A 167 28.64 33.24 4.61
C GLY A 167 29.89 34.03 5.04
N PRO A 168 31.08 33.40 5.14
CA PRO A 168 32.29 34.12 5.51
C PRO A 168 32.42 35.35 4.61
N PRO A 169 32.84 36.51 5.16
CA PRO A 169 32.99 37.72 4.34
C PRO A 169 33.80 37.33 3.11
N ALA A 170 33.25 37.65 1.93
CA ALA A 170 33.94 37.41 0.67
C ALA A 170 35.37 37.94 0.84
N PRO A 171 36.41 37.13 0.57
CA PRO A 171 37.78 37.57 0.78
C PRO A 171 37.99 38.83 -0.06
N VAL A 172 38.12 39.96 0.64
CA VAL A 172 38.50 41.24 0.07
C VAL A 172 39.93 41.03 -0.45
N GLY A 173 40.08 40.75 -1.75
CA GLY A 173 41.39 40.76 -2.39
C GLY A 173 41.88 39.47 -3.06
N SER A 174 41.02 38.71 -3.76
CA SER A 174 41.56 37.90 -4.87
C SER A 174 41.67 38.79 -6.11
N LEU A 175 42.84 39.39 -6.30
CA LEU A 175 43.27 39.99 -7.57
C LEU A 175 42.99 39.01 -8.72
N PRO A 176 42.57 39.48 -9.90
CA PRO A 176 42.41 38.62 -11.05
C PRO A 176 43.76 37.96 -11.37
N SER A 177 43.82 36.63 -11.31
CA SER A 177 44.99 35.88 -11.76
C SER A 177 45.32 36.29 -13.20
N PRO A 178 46.59 36.59 -13.51
CA PRO A 178 47.00 36.96 -14.85
C PRO A 178 46.60 35.84 -15.82
N ARG A 179 45.88 36.25 -16.86
CA ARG A 179 45.43 35.43 -17.99
C ARG A 179 46.66 34.67 -18.53
N PRO A 180 46.63 33.33 -18.65
CA PRO A 180 47.71 32.59 -19.28
C PRO A 180 47.87 33.09 -20.72
N THR A 181 49.01 33.69 -21.00
CA THR A 181 49.43 34.06 -22.35
C THR A 181 49.46 32.81 -23.22
N ALA A 182 48.82 32.91 -24.38
CA ALA A 182 48.72 31.86 -25.38
C ALA A 182 50.08 31.20 -25.63
N SER A 183 50.11 29.87 -25.57
CA SER A 183 51.23 29.07 -26.05
C SER A 183 51.41 29.28 -27.55
N PRO A 184 52.65 29.44 -28.05
CA PRO A 184 52.91 29.64 -29.47
C PRO A 184 52.57 28.38 -30.29
N PRO A 185 52.32 28.52 -31.61
CA PRO A 185 51.97 27.41 -32.49
C PRO A 185 53.12 26.41 -32.55
N GLN A 186 52.84 25.12 -32.30
CA GLN A 186 53.80 24.07 -32.63
C GLN A 186 53.79 23.85 -34.14
N GLU A 187 54.87 24.31 -34.75
CA GLU A 187 55.24 24.12 -36.14
C GLU A 187 55.86 22.72 -36.32
N VAL A 188 55.17 21.91 -37.14
CA VAL A 188 55.65 20.90 -38.11
C VAL A 188 56.92 20.08 -37.77
N SER A 189 56.78 18.75 -37.78
CA SER A 189 57.85 17.90 -38.34
C SER A 189 57.28 16.67 -39.04
N ALA A 190 57.36 16.70 -40.36
CA ALA A 190 57.23 15.55 -41.25
C ALA A 190 58.55 14.77 -41.27
N ARG A 191 58.46 13.44 -41.11
CA ARG A 191 59.40 12.36 -41.53
C ARG A 191 58.77 11.07 -40.99
N GLY A 192 58.42 10.03 -41.75
CA GLY A 192 59.02 9.52 -42.97
C GLY A 192 59.61 8.15 -42.66
N SER A 193 58.85 7.08 -42.92
CA SER A 193 59.28 5.72 -43.31
C SER A 193 58.06 4.80 -43.37
#